data_AF-A0A2G9NTQ1-F1
#
_entry.id   AF-A0A2G9NTQ1-F1
#
_cell.length_a   1.000
_cell.length_b   1.000
_cell.length_c   1.000
_cell.angle_alpha   90.00
_cell.angle_beta   90.00
_cell.angle_gamma   90.00
#
_symmetry.space_group_name_H-M   'P 1'
#
loop_
_entity.id
_entity.type
_entity.pdbx_description
1 polymer ?
#
loop_
_entity_poly.entity_id
_entity_poly.type
_entity_poly.pdbx_seq_one_letter_code
_entity_poly.pdbx_strand_id
1 'polypeptide(L)' 'MKKMVWYEKTALILAAIGAINWGLAELNFNIVDLILGSIPIAATIAYYVIALCGIYALYKVFK' A
#
# COMPACT_ATOMS: atom_id res chain seq x y z
N MET A 1 -4.45 -16.21 20.14
CA MET A 1 -4.16 -15.37 18.95
C MET A 1 -3.06 -14.38 19.33
N LYS A 2 -1.93 -14.34 18.61
CA LYS A 2 -0.87 -13.35 18.84
C LYS A 2 -1.36 -11.98 18.40
N LYS A 3 -1.31 -10.98 19.29
CA LYS A 3 -1.74 -9.62 18.98
C LYS A 3 -0.80 -9.03 17.92
N MET A 4 -1.36 -8.48 16.84
CA MET A 4 -0.57 -7.76 15.84
C MET A 4 0.03 -6.50 16.45
N VAL A 5 1.32 -6.29 16.21
CA VAL A 5 2.01 -5.05 16.58
C VAL A 5 1.64 -3.95 15.58
N TRP A 6 1.79 -2.69 15.99
CA TRP A 6 1.23 -1.56 15.26
C TRP A 6 1.74 -1.45 13.82
N TYR A 7 3.03 -1.75 13.58
CA TYR A 7 3.62 -1.68 12.24
C TYR A 7 3.12 -2.80 11.32
N GLU A 8 2.75 -3.98 11.84
CA GLU A 8 2.13 -5.05 11.05
C GLU A 8 0.76 -4.60 10.54
N LYS A 9 -0.02 -3.91 11.38
CA LYS A 9 -1.30 -3.32 10.99
C LYS A 9 -1.13 -2.26 9.92
N THR A 10 -0.16 -1.36 10.11
CA THR A 10 0.15 -0.31 9.12
C THR A 10 0.56 -0.92 7.78
N ALA A 11 1.43 -1.93 7.79
CA ALA A 11 1.86 -2.60 6.56
C ALA A 11 0.68 -3.27 5.84
N LEU A 12 -0.21 -3.94 6.57
CA LEU A 12 -1.40 -4.56 6.00
C LEU A 12 -2.36 -3.52 5.39
N ILE A 13 -2.59 -2.41 6.10
CA ILE A 13 -3.45 -1.31 5.61
C ILE A 13 -2.86 -0.70 4.34
N LEU A 14 -1.56 -0.41 4.32
CA LEU A 14 -0.90 0.16 3.13
C LEU A 14 -0.92 -0.80 1.94
N ALA A 15 -0.68 -2.10 2.18
CA ALA A 15 -0.79 -3.12 1.14
C ALA A 15 -2.23 -3.20 0.57
N ALA A 16 -3.25 -3.13 1.42
CA ALA A 16 -4.65 -3.13 1.01
C ALA A 16 -5.01 -1.87 0.20
N ILE A 17 -4.54 -0.69 0.62
CA ILE A 17 -4.70 0.56 -0.15
C ILE A 17 -4.04 0.41 -1.52
N GLY A 18 -2.85 -0.19 -1.61
CA GLY A 18 -2.18 -0.49 -2.87
C GLY A 18 -3.01 -1.35 -3.81
N ALA A 19 -3.55 -2.46 -3.32
CA ALA A 19 -4.39 -3.36 -4.10
C ALA A 19 -5.68 -2.68 -4.60
N ILE A 20 -6.33 -1.89 -3.74
CA ILE A 20 -7.53 -1.12 -4.10
C ILE A 20 -7.19 -0.06 -5.15
N ASN A 21 -6.10 0.68 -4.94
CA ASN A 21 -5.64 1.70 -5.88
C ASN A 21 -5.35 1.12 -7.26
N TRP A 22 -4.77 -0.08 -7.32
CA TRP A 22 -4.51 -0.73 -8.61
C TRP A 22 -5.81 -1.06 -9.35
N GLY A 23 -6.82 -1.58 -8.65
CA GLY A 23 -8.15 -1.82 -9.26
C GLY A 23 -8.87 -0.53 -9.68
N LEU A 24 -8.71 0.56 -8.94
CA LEU A 24 -9.30 1.86 -9.29
C LEU A 24 -8.54 2.57 -10.42
N ALA A 25 -7.23 2.35 -10.54
CA ALA A 25 -6.42 2.95 -11.60
C ALA A 25 -6.88 2.50 -12.99
N GLU A 26 -7.35 1.25 -13.13
CA GLU A 26 -8.00 0.74 -14.36
C GLU A 26 -9.30 1.48 -14.70
N LEU A 27 -9.94 2.13 -13.71
CA LEU A 27 -11.09 3.01 -13.88
C LEU A 27 -10.70 4.48 -14.02
N ASN A 28 -9.41 4.77 -14.31
CA ASN A 28 -8.84 6.12 -14.36
C ASN A 28 -8.96 6.89 -13.03
N PHE A 29 -9.04 6.19 -11.89
CA PHE A 29 -9.08 6.81 -10.57
C PHE A 29 -7.89 6.38 -9.72
N ASN A 30 -7.03 7.33 -9.37
CA ASN A 30 -5.83 7.07 -8.59
C ASN A 30 -5.90 7.75 -7.22
N ILE A 31 -6.05 6.96 -6.16
CA ILE A 31 -6.07 7.42 -4.76
C ILE A 31 -4.75 8.11 -4.40
N VAL A 32 -3.62 7.58 -4.87
CA VAL A 32 -2.30 8.16 -4.57
C VAL A 32 -2.20 9.56 -5.18
N ASP A 33 -2.63 9.72 -6.42
CA ASP A 33 -2.61 11.03 -7.09
C ASP A 33 -3.63 12.00 -6.47
N LEU A 34 -4.80 11.51 -6.04
CA LEU A 34 -5.83 12.28 -5.35
C LEU A 34 -5.29 12.90 -4.05
N ILE A 35 -4.51 12.13 -3.29
CA ILE A 35 -3.96 12.58 -1.99
C ILE A 35 -2.70 13.43 -2.17
N LEU A 36 -1.83 13.05 -3.11
CA LEU A 36 -0.49 13.66 -3.28
C LEU A 36 -0.43 14.73 -4.38
N GLY A 37 -1.55 15.04 -5.04
CA GLY A 37 -1.65 16.12 -6.02
C GLY A 37 -1.01 15.82 -7.38
N SER A 38 -1.06 14.56 -7.83
CA SER A 38 -0.50 14.12 -9.14
C SER A 38 0.99 14.45 -9.35
N ILE A 39 1.77 14.55 -8.28
CA ILE A 39 3.23 14.78 -8.36
C ILE A 39 3.92 13.44 -8.67
N PRO A 40 4.56 13.26 -9.85
CA PRO A 40 5.03 11.94 -10.29
C PRO A 40 6.02 11.27 -9.33
N ILE A 41 6.95 12.06 -8.78
CA ILE A 41 7.97 11.52 -7.86
C ILE A 41 7.39 11.14 -6.50
N ALA A 42 6.39 11.87 -6.00
CA ALA A 42 5.72 11.58 -4.75
C ALA A 42 4.90 10.28 -4.86
N ALA A 43 4.17 10.12 -5.96
CA ALA A 43 3.45 8.89 -6.26
C ALA A 43 4.39 7.68 -6.36
N THR A 44 5.52 7.84 -7.07
CA THR A 44 6.55 6.79 -7.19
C THR A 44 7.07 6.33 -5.83
N ILE A 45 7.41 7.27 -4.94
CA ILE A 45 7.87 6.94 -3.58
C ILE A 45 6.77 6.22 -2.80
N ALA A 46 5.53 6.70 -2.87
CA ALA A 46 4.40 6.06 -2.20
C ALA A 46 4.20 4.62 -2.68
N TYR A 47 4.32 4.34 -3.99
CA TYR A 47 4.21 2.99 -4.53
C TYR A 47 5.32 2.06 -4.04
N TYR A 48 6.57 2.54 -3.94
CA TYR A 48 7.64 1.73 -3.37
C TYR A 48 7.39 1.38 -1.90
N VAL A 49 6.89 2.32 -1.09
CA VAL A 49 6.52 2.06 0.30
C VAL A 49 5.39 1.04 0.39
N ILE A 50 4.33 1.20 -0.41
CA ILE A 50 3.22 0.26 -0.49
C ILE A 50 3.70 -1.15 -0.90
N ALA A 51 4.60 -1.24 -1.89
CA ALA A 51 5.15 -2.51 -2.36
C ALA A 51 5.95 -3.22 -1.25
N LEU A 52 6.81 -2.49 -0.52
CA LEU A 52 7.55 -3.04 0.62
C LEU A 52 6.61 -3.54 1.72
N CYS A 53 5.53 -2.80 2.00
CA CYS A 53 4.50 -3.22 2.95
C CYS A 53 3.78 -4.50 2.51
N GLY A 54 3.46 -4.63 1.21
CA GLY A 54 2.86 -5.85 0.64
C GLY A 54 3.79 -7.07 0.76
N ILE A 55 5.08 -6.90 0.44
CA ILE A 55 6.10 -7.95 0.59
C ILE A 55 6.22 -8.37 2.07
N TYR A 56 6.26 -7.41 3.00
CA TYR A 56 6.32 -7.70 4.43
C TYR A 56 5.08 -8.48 4.91
N ALA A 57 3.88 -8.06 4.49
CA ALA A 57 2.64 -8.74 4.83
C ALA A 57 2.63 -10.19 4.31
N LEU A 58 3.10 -10.41 3.08
CA LEU A 58 3.21 -11.75 2.49
C LEU A 58 4.21 -12.61 3.27
N TYR A 59 5.40 -12.08 3.59
CA TYR A 59 6.40 -12.77 4.39
C TYR A 59 5.84 -13.23 5.75
N LYS A 60 5.03 -12.39 6.39
CA LYS A 60 4.35 -12.68 7.66
C LYS A 60 3.29 -13.77 7.60
N VAL A 61 2.78 -14.12 6.41
CA VAL A 61 1.85 -15.25 6.24
C VAL A 61 2.59 -16.58 6.30
N PHE A 62 3.80 -16.63 5.75
CA PHE A 62 4.59 -17.86 5.65
C PHE A 62 5.53 -18.12 6.84
N LYS A 63 5.67 -17.17 7.77
CA LYS A 63 6.56 -17.26 8.93
C LYS A 63 5.88 -16.81 10.22
#